data_AF-A0A7S3NH20-F1
#
_entry.id   AF-A0A7S3NH20-F1
#
_cell.length_a   1.000
_cell.length_b   1.000
_cell.length_c   1.000
_cell.angle_alpha   90.00
_cell.angle_beta   90.00
_cell.angle_gamma   90.00
#
_symmetry.space_group_name_H-M   'P 1'
#
loop_
_entity.id
_entity.type
_entity.pdbx_description
1 polymer ?
#
loop_
_entity_poly.entity_id
_entity_poly.type
_entity_poly.pdbx_seq_one_letter_code
_entity_poly.pdbx_strand_id
1 'polypeptide(L)'
;MFLIDVLLCMHVVTTRGLHHQLGGSKLSIKKNSISDSDLQPEEWRQNREAARARRLKHGRNAKIEKRQALLAAQQEFRKQLRRKPEYKERCVELEQLTVGDWFDGVVRKLRPHGAYVSIGTEIDGFVHVKDLRENEFVQRAEDVLFLGQEIRVCVKGVDPDTKRLSLSAVALDHTLTGDKAISSFTLNQRLTNVRIMRVTPYAAFVDVGAIIPAYLHVTDVGLLPRKRIGAPRVPRVQLQPGIIIPECWISYLDPESPRGLRISCLTPEERSVSTNP
;
A
#
# COMPACT_ATOMS: atom_id res chain seq x y z
N MET A 1 -12.33 1.33 4.33
CA MET A 1 -11.85 1.28 5.73
C MET A 1 -12.96 0.63 6.55
N PHE A 2 -12.93 -0.69 6.82
CA PHE A 2 -12.05 -1.30 7.83
C PHE A 2 -12.16 -0.53 9.16
N LEU A 3 -12.55 -1.09 10.30
CA LEU A 3 -12.20 -2.37 10.92
C LEU A 3 -13.28 -2.60 12.00
N ILE A 4 -13.98 -3.73 12.16
CA ILE A 4 -13.56 -5.10 12.48
C ILE A 4 -14.04 -5.48 13.91
N ASP A 5 -14.41 -6.76 14.03
CA ASP A 5 -14.44 -7.61 15.22
C ASP A 5 -15.68 -7.64 16.14
N VAL A 6 -16.11 -8.78 16.68
CA VAL A 6 -15.97 -10.23 16.42
C VAL A 6 -16.70 -10.93 17.58
N LEU A 7 -17.19 -12.15 17.35
CA LEU A 7 -17.55 -13.19 18.33
C LEU A 7 -18.05 -12.75 19.73
N LEU A 8 -19.28 -13.15 20.07
CA LEU A 8 -19.43 -14.16 21.12
C LEU A 8 -20.74 -14.93 20.93
N CYS A 9 -20.58 -16.12 20.35
CA CYS A 9 -21.50 -17.23 20.58
C CYS A 9 -21.13 -17.83 21.95
N MET A 10 -22.15 -18.34 22.66
CA MET A 10 -22.09 -19.11 23.91
C MET A 10 -21.93 -18.33 25.22
N HIS A 11 -23.02 -18.15 25.95
CA HIS A 11 -23.23 -18.91 27.20
C HIS A 11 -24.63 -18.70 27.81
N VAL A 12 -25.16 -19.81 28.32
CA VAL A 12 -26.10 -19.90 29.47
C VAL A 12 -27.59 -19.67 29.18
N VAL A 13 -28.22 -20.80 28.85
CA VAL A 13 -29.50 -21.21 29.43
C VAL A 13 -29.41 -21.10 30.96
N THR A 14 -30.31 -20.33 31.61
CA THR A 14 -31.17 -20.82 32.72
C THR A 14 -32.06 -19.71 33.28
N THR A 15 -33.37 -19.98 33.21
CA THR A 15 -34.42 -19.72 34.22
C THR A 15 -34.44 -18.40 35.02
N ARG A 16 -35.51 -17.62 34.84
CA ARG A 16 -36.53 -17.33 35.87
C ARG A 16 -37.61 -16.43 35.28
N GLY A 17 -38.86 -16.78 35.58
CA GLY A 17 -40.04 -16.12 35.06
C GLY A 17 -40.16 -14.67 35.50
N LEU A 18 -40.91 -13.90 34.73
CA LEU A 18 -41.49 -12.64 35.18
C LEU A 18 -42.85 -12.45 34.51
N HIS A 19 -43.78 -12.08 35.38
CA HIS A 19 -45.20 -11.91 35.16
C HIS A 19 -45.55 -10.90 34.06
N HIS A 20 -46.57 -11.30 33.32
CA HIS A 20 -47.62 -10.53 32.64
C HIS A 20 -47.85 -9.08 33.11
N GLN A 21 -47.90 -8.14 32.16
CA GLN A 21 -48.91 -7.06 32.11
C GLN A 21 -49.01 -6.54 30.66
N LEU A 22 -50.06 -6.93 29.95
CA LEU A 22 -50.52 -6.22 28.76
C LEU A 22 -51.96 -5.76 29.01
N GLY A 23 -52.15 -4.45 28.82
CA GLY A 23 -53.38 -3.72 29.08
C GLY A 23 -54.55 -4.24 28.26
N GLY A 24 -55.68 -4.41 28.94
CA GLY A 24 -56.94 -4.79 28.34
C GLY A 24 -57.57 -3.63 27.58
N SER A 25 -57.50 -3.66 26.25
CA SER A 25 -58.60 -3.17 25.43
C SER A 25 -59.68 -4.25 25.41
N LYS A 26 -60.77 -4.01 26.15
CA LYS A 26 -61.98 -4.86 26.15
C LYS A 26 -62.57 -4.88 24.74
N LEU A 27 -62.16 -5.85 23.92
CA LEU A 27 -62.92 -6.28 22.76
C LEU A 27 -64.19 -6.97 23.27
N SER A 28 -65.29 -6.22 23.28
CA SER A 28 -66.63 -6.73 23.53
C SER A 28 -67.05 -7.62 22.36
N ILE A 29 -66.77 -8.91 22.47
CA ILE A 29 -67.31 -9.91 21.57
C ILE A 29 -68.73 -10.19 22.06
N LYS A 30 -69.71 -9.62 21.36
CA LYS A 30 -71.12 -10.05 21.49
C LYS A 30 -71.17 -11.54 21.15
N LYS A 31 -71.24 -12.40 22.16
CA LYS A 31 -71.63 -13.79 21.99
C LYS A 31 -73.09 -13.79 21.60
N ASN A 32 -73.39 -13.81 20.31
CA ASN A 32 -74.68 -14.30 19.85
C ASN A 32 -74.74 -15.77 20.29
N SER A 33 -75.50 -16.03 21.34
CA SER A 33 -75.90 -17.35 21.78
C SER A 33 -76.77 -17.95 20.68
N ILE A 34 -76.13 -18.67 19.76
CA ILE A 34 -76.82 -19.63 18.92
C ILE A 34 -77.20 -20.79 19.85
N SER A 35 -78.50 -21.01 20.00
CA SER A 35 -79.05 -22.18 20.70
C SER A 35 -78.58 -23.46 20.01
N ASP A 36 -78.17 -24.45 20.79
CA ASP A 36 -77.63 -25.75 20.35
C ASP A 36 -78.62 -26.60 19.49
N SER A 37 -79.85 -26.11 19.26
CA SER A 37 -80.92 -26.84 18.58
C SER A 37 -80.96 -26.73 17.05
N ASP A 38 -80.12 -25.89 16.42
CA ASP A 38 -80.21 -25.62 14.97
C ASP A 38 -78.98 -26.03 14.14
N LEU A 39 -78.02 -26.75 14.73
CA LEU A 39 -76.80 -27.15 14.02
C LEU A 39 -76.99 -28.48 13.28
N GLN A 40 -77.21 -28.39 11.97
CA GLN A 40 -77.18 -29.53 11.05
C GLN A 40 -75.85 -30.30 11.17
N PRO A 41 -75.86 -31.64 11.37
CA PRO A 41 -74.65 -32.45 11.57
C PRO A 41 -73.59 -32.37 10.45
N GLU A 42 -73.97 -31.92 9.26
CA GLU A 42 -73.07 -31.79 8.10
C GLU A 42 -72.20 -30.53 8.15
N GLU A 43 -72.70 -29.41 8.64
CA GLU A 43 -71.93 -28.17 8.74
C GLU A 43 -70.76 -28.32 9.71
N TRP A 44 -70.93 -29.07 10.80
CA TRP A 44 -69.85 -29.38 11.74
C TRP A 44 -68.71 -30.19 11.11
N ARG A 45 -69.05 -31.12 10.21
CA ARG A 45 -68.06 -31.93 9.47
C ARG A 45 -67.33 -31.07 8.45
N GLN A 46 -68.06 -30.28 7.66
CA GLN A 46 -67.47 -29.36 6.68
C GLN A 46 -66.57 -28.32 7.33
N ASN A 47 -66.94 -27.75 8.49
CA ASN A 47 -66.14 -26.74 9.18
C ASN A 47 -64.87 -27.35 9.81
N ARG A 48 -64.94 -28.60 10.31
CA ARG A 48 -63.76 -29.37 10.77
C ARG A 48 -62.83 -29.75 9.63
N GLU A 49 -63.37 -30.14 8.48
CA GLU A 49 -62.58 -30.45 7.29
C GLU A 49 -61.94 -29.20 6.69
N ALA A 50 -62.67 -28.08 6.64
CA ALA A 50 -62.14 -26.78 6.24
C ALA A 50 -61.02 -26.30 7.19
N ALA A 51 -61.18 -26.49 8.50
CA ALA A 51 -60.13 -26.17 9.48
C ALA A 51 -58.88 -27.07 9.34
N ARG A 52 -59.06 -28.38 9.06
CA ARG A 52 -57.95 -29.30 8.75
C ARG A 52 -57.26 -28.92 7.44
N ALA A 53 -58.02 -28.56 6.41
CA ALA A 53 -57.49 -28.11 5.12
C ALA A 53 -56.72 -26.78 5.24
N ARG A 54 -57.19 -25.83 6.06
CA ARG A 54 -56.49 -24.57 6.35
C ARG A 54 -55.15 -24.81 7.06
N ARG A 55 -55.08 -25.73 8.03
CA ARG A 55 -53.83 -26.12 8.71
C ARG A 55 -52.81 -26.78 7.76
N LEU A 56 -53.25 -27.67 6.86
CA LEU A 56 -52.35 -28.29 5.88
C LEU A 56 -51.88 -27.31 4.79
N LYS A 57 -52.74 -26.38 4.34
CA LYS A 57 -52.36 -25.34 3.38
C LYS A 57 -51.36 -24.35 3.95
N HIS A 58 -51.53 -23.92 5.21
CA HIS A 58 -50.57 -23.00 5.86
C HIS A 58 -49.18 -23.62 6.03
N GLY A 59 -49.08 -24.90 6.42
CA GLY A 59 -47.78 -25.57 6.59
C GLY A 59 -47.03 -25.83 5.28
N ARG A 60 -47.75 -26.18 4.20
CA ARG A 60 -47.14 -26.39 2.86
C ARG A 60 -46.75 -25.08 2.20
N ASN A 61 -47.57 -24.03 2.30
CA ASN A 61 -47.29 -22.74 1.69
C ASN A 61 -46.13 -22.01 2.37
N ALA A 62 -46.02 -22.06 3.71
CA ALA A 62 -44.89 -21.47 4.42
C ALA A 62 -43.54 -22.10 4.04
N LYS A 63 -43.52 -23.39 3.68
CA LYS A 63 -42.30 -24.09 3.22
C LYS A 63 -41.92 -23.69 1.80
N ILE A 64 -42.91 -23.42 0.94
CA ILE A 64 -42.70 -22.95 -0.44
C ILE A 64 -42.22 -21.50 -0.44
N GLU A 65 -42.84 -20.62 0.35
CA GLU A 65 -42.45 -19.21 0.49
C GLU A 65 -41.02 -19.06 1.00
N LYS A 66 -40.61 -19.82 2.03
CA LYS A 66 -39.22 -19.82 2.51
C LYS A 66 -38.22 -20.23 1.43
N ARG A 67 -38.57 -21.21 0.59
CA ARG A 67 -37.68 -21.68 -0.48
C ARG A 67 -37.61 -20.69 -1.64
N GLN A 68 -38.71 -20.01 -1.96
CA GLN A 68 -38.75 -18.94 -2.95
C GLN A 68 -37.94 -17.73 -2.50
N ALA A 69 -38.07 -17.31 -1.23
CA ALA A 69 -37.28 -16.22 -0.65
C ALA A 69 -35.77 -16.52 -0.66
N LEU A 70 -35.37 -17.76 -0.33
CA LEU A 70 -33.97 -18.17 -0.38
C LEU A 70 -33.39 -18.12 -1.81
N LEU A 71 -34.15 -18.61 -2.79
CA LEU A 71 -33.74 -18.58 -4.19
C LEU A 71 -33.68 -17.15 -4.75
N ALA A 72 -34.63 -16.29 -4.37
CA ALA A 72 -34.59 -14.87 -4.72
C ALA A 72 -33.36 -14.19 -4.14
N ALA A 73 -33.05 -14.42 -2.86
CA ALA A 73 -31.85 -13.89 -2.21
C ALA A 73 -30.55 -14.38 -2.88
N GLN A 74 -30.49 -15.66 -3.28
CA GLN A 74 -29.35 -16.20 -4.04
C GLN A 74 -29.21 -15.55 -5.42
N GLN A 75 -30.32 -15.27 -6.11
CA GLN A 75 -30.31 -14.60 -7.41
C GLN A 75 -29.87 -13.14 -7.30
N GLU A 76 -30.32 -12.42 -6.28
CA GLU A 76 -29.92 -11.04 -6.01
C GLU A 76 -28.42 -10.92 -5.68
N PHE A 77 -27.92 -11.81 -4.83
CA PHE A 77 -26.49 -11.88 -4.51
C PHE A 77 -25.63 -12.15 -5.76
N ARG A 78 -26.10 -13.05 -6.64
CA ARG A 78 -25.45 -13.35 -7.91
C ARG A 78 -25.51 -12.17 -8.90
N LYS A 79 -26.55 -11.33 -8.84
CA LYS A 79 -26.63 -10.07 -9.60
C LYS A 79 -25.67 -9.01 -9.06
N GLN A 80 -25.50 -8.91 -7.74
CA GLN A 80 -24.50 -8.01 -7.13
C GLN A 80 -23.08 -8.38 -7.56
N LEU A 81 -22.73 -9.67 -7.54
CA LEU A 81 -21.43 -10.15 -8.04
C LEU A 81 -21.21 -9.87 -9.54
N ARG A 82 -22.29 -9.73 -10.32
CA ARG A 82 -22.24 -9.38 -11.75
C ARG A 82 -22.15 -7.88 -12.01
N ARG A 83 -22.50 -7.02 -11.05
CA ARG A 83 -22.15 -5.59 -11.12
C ARG A 83 -20.65 -5.47 -10.88
N LYS A 84 -19.85 -5.85 -11.87
CA LYS A 84 -18.48 -5.35 -11.97
C LYS A 84 -18.57 -3.84 -11.84
N PRO A 85 -17.77 -3.19 -10.98
CA PRO A 85 -17.68 -1.74 -11.01
C PRO A 85 -17.25 -1.37 -12.42
N GLU A 86 -18.09 -0.59 -13.09
CA GLU A 86 -17.84 -0.03 -14.40
C GLU A 86 -16.80 1.07 -14.21
N TYR A 87 -15.54 0.65 -14.02
CA TYR A 87 -14.41 1.58 -13.93
C TYR A 87 -14.25 2.15 -15.34
N LYS A 88 -14.70 3.39 -15.53
CA LYS A 88 -14.45 4.16 -16.74
C LYS A 88 -12.94 4.22 -16.94
N GLU A 89 -12.42 3.35 -17.80
CA GLU A 89 -11.08 3.46 -18.35
C GLU A 89 -11.07 4.74 -19.18
N ARG A 90 -10.64 5.86 -18.57
CA ARG A 90 -10.20 7.01 -19.35
C ARG A 90 -8.90 6.57 -20.00
N CYS A 91 -8.98 6.16 -21.26
CA CYS A 91 -7.80 5.89 -22.05
C CYS A 91 -7.10 7.22 -22.33
N VAL A 92 -5.93 7.44 -21.74
CA VAL A 92 -5.04 8.55 -22.09
C VAL A 92 -4.19 8.08 -23.25
N GLU A 93 -4.18 8.85 -24.35
CA GLU A 93 -3.34 8.57 -25.51
C GLU A 93 -1.88 8.92 -25.22
N LEU A 94 -0.95 8.16 -25.81
CA LEU A 94 0.50 8.34 -25.58
C LEU A 94 1.01 9.72 -26.03
N GLU A 95 0.36 10.31 -27.03
CA GLU A 95 0.73 11.61 -27.61
C GLU A 95 0.42 12.80 -26.68
N GLN A 96 -0.46 12.59 -25.69
CA GLN A 96 -0.87 13.63 -24.75
C GLN A 96 -0.01 13.65 -23.48
N LEU A 97 0.87 12.66 -23.29
CA LEU A 97 1.72 12.56 -22.12
C LEU A 97 2.93 13.48 -22.26
N THR A 98 3.10 14.40 -21.31
CA THR A 98 4.34 15.18 -21.22
C THR A 98 5.24 14.65 -20.11
N VAL A 99 6.55 14.75 -20.32
CA VAL A 99 7.54 14.34 -19.32
C VAL A 99 7.41 15.26 -18.10
N GLY A 100 7.28 14.67 -16.90
CA GLY A 100 7.04 15.40 -15.65
C GLY A 100 5.60 15.34 -15.14
N ASP A 101 4.65 14.90 -15.96
CA ASP A 101 3.25 14.79 -15.54
C ASP A 101 3.05 13.68 -14.50
N TRP A 102 2.17 13.96 -13.52
CA TRP A 102 1.82 13.04 -12.46
C TRP A 102 0.46 12.40 -12.70
N PHE A 103 0.42 11.07 -12.61
CA PHE A 103 -0.79 10.26 -12.76
C PHE A 103 -0.95 9.31 -11.58
N ASP A 104 -2.20 8.97 -11.29
CA ASP A 104 -2.53 7.90 -10.36
C ASP A 104 -2.60 6.58 -11.14
N GLY A 105 -1.77 5.62 -10.76
CA GLY A 105 -1.64 4.35 -11.45
C GLY A 105 -1.87 3.16 -10.54
N VAL A 106 -2.30 2.04 -11.13
CA VAL A 106 -2.55 0.78 -10.41
C VAL A 106 -1.50 -0.26 -10.79
N VAL A 107 -0.87 -0.88 -9.80
CA VAL A 107 0.11 -1.96 -10.02
C VAL A 107 -0.58 -3.19 -10.60
N ARG A 108 -0.29 -3.53 -11.86
CA ARG A 108 -0.81 -4.74 -12.50
C ARG A 108 0.10 -5.94 -12.33
N LYS A 109 1.42 -5.72 -12.34
CA LYS A 109 2.40 -6.80 -12.32
C LYS A 109 3.67 -6.39 -11.59
N LEU A 110 4.15 -7.26 -10.71
CA LEU A 110 5.40 -7.07 -9.98
C LEU A 110 6.51 -7.91 -10.62
N ARG A 111 7.73 -7.37 -10.60
CA ARG A 111 8.99 -8.03 -10.95
C ARG A 111 10.02 -7.74 -9.85
N PRO A 112 11.05 -8.59 -9.69
CA PRO A 112 12.09 -8.34 -8.69
C PRO A 112 12.78 -6.98 -8.87
N HIS A 113 12.97 -6.55 -10.12
CA HIS A 113 13.67 -5.32 -10.52
C HIS A 113 12.74 -4.13 -10.82
N GLY A 114 11.41 -4.29 -10.72
CA GLY A 114 10.48 -3.19 -10.98
C GLY A 114 9.01 -3.58 -10.89
N ALA A 115 8.13 -2.62 -11.17
CA ALA A 115 6.68 -2.84 -11.19
C ALA A 115 6.08 -2.27 -12.48
N TYR A 116 5.09 -2.97 -13.03
CA TYR A 116 4.27 -2.47 -14.12
C TYR A 116 3.01 -1.84 -13.54
N VAL A 117 2.83 -0.56 -13.84
CA VAL A 117 1.76 0.30 -13.35
C VAL A 117 0.93 0.76 -14.54
N SER A 118 -0.38 0.54 -14.47
CA SER A 118 -1.32 1.04 -15.47
C SER A 118 -1.84 2.40 -15.03
N ILE A 119 -1.60 3.43 -15.84
CA ILE A 119 -2.05 4.81 -15.62
C ILE A 119 -3.28 5.17 -16.48
N GLY A 120 -3.99 4.16 -17.00
CA GLY A 120 -5.07 4.36 -17.96
C GLY A 120 -4.59 4.55 -19.40
N THR A 121 -3.37 4.16 -19.73
CA THR A 121 -2.86 4.09 -21.11
C THR A 121 -3.07 2.71 -21.72
N GLU A 122 -2.99 2.58 -23.04
CA GLU A 122 -3.02 1.26 -23.73
C GLU A 122 -1.86 0.35 -23.27
N ILE A 123 -0.74 0.97 -22.88
CA ILE A 123 0.50 0.31 -22.48
C ILE A 123 0.70 0.45 -20.97
N ASP A 124 1.18 -0.60 -20.31
CA ASP A 124 1.60 -0.53 -18.91
C ASP A 124 2.97 0.16 -18.78
N GLY A 125 3.08 1.14 -17.89
CA GLY A 125 4.35 1.81 -17.60
C GLY A 125 5.21 1.00 -16.64
N PHE A 126 6.52 1.05 -16.82
CA PHE A 126 7.49 0.35 -15.98
C PHE A 126 8.15 1.32 -15.00
N VAL A 127 8.07 0.99 -13.72
CA VAL A 127 8.78 1.68 -12.63
C VAL A 127 9.94 0.83 -12.18
N HIS A 128 11.16 1.38 -12.24
CA HIS A 128 12.34 0.70 -11.73
C HIS A 128 12.39 0.77 -10.20
N VAL A 129 12.96 -0.25 -9.53
CA VAL A 129 13.01 -0.29 -8.05
C VAL A 129 13.73 0.92 -7.43
N LYS A 130 14.70 1.50 -8.14
CA LYS A 130 15.41 2.72 -7.73
C LYS A 130 14.51 3.96 -7.74
N ASP A 131 13.52 3.97 -8.61
CA ASP A 131 12.61 5.09 -8.84
C ASP A 131 11.34 4.96 -7.96
N LEU A 132 11.29 3.95 -7.07
CA LEU A 132 10.19 3.76 -6.10
C LEU A 132 10.35 4.61 -4.83
N ARG A 133 11.59 4.79 -4.35
CA ARG A 133 11.90 5.53 -3.12
C ARG A 133 13.20 6.28 -3.29
N GLU A 134 13.20 7.56 -2.90
CA GLU A 134 14.34 8.46 -3.03
C GLU A 134 15.49 8.13 -2.07
N ASN A 135 15.16 7.84 -0.81
CA ASN A 135 16.14 7.74 0.28
C ASN A 135 16.36 6.30 0.79
N GLU A 136 15.70 5.31 0.19
CA GLU A 136 15.71 3.94 0.67
C GLU A 136 15.99 2.97 -0.49
N PHE A 137 17.05 2.17 -0.34
CA PHE A 137 17.36 1.15 -1.34
C PHE A 137 16.45 -0.04 -1.14
N VAL A 138 15.45 -0.12 -2.00
CA VAL A 138 14.59 -1.28 -2.11
C VAL A 138 15.33 -2.34 -2.93
N GLN A 139 15.44 -3.57 -2.42
CA GLN A 139 16.03 -4.68 -3.19
C GLN A 139 15.01 -5.37 -4.09
N ARG A 140 13.76 -5.46 -3.61
CA ARG A 140 12.67 -6.14 -4.29
C ARG A 140 11.44 -5.24 -4.27
N ALA A 141 10.81 -5.04 -5.43
CA ALA A 141 9.58 -4.25 -5.51
C ALA A 141 8.44 -4.83 -4.65
N GLU A 142 8.45 -6.15 -4.43
CA GLU A 142 7.45 -6.91 -3.66
C GLU A 142 7.41 -6.55 -2.16
N ASP A 143 8.52 -6.04 -1.62
CA ASP A 143 8.58 -5.67 -0.19
C ASP A 143 7.86 -4.33 0.07
N VAL A 144 7.67 -3.52 -0.98
CA VAL A 144 7.17 -2.14 -0.89
C VAL A 144 5.81 -1.98 -1.55
N LEU A 145 5.54 -2.76 -2.60
CA LEU A 145 4.34 -2.66 -3.41
C LEU A 145 3.54 -3.96 -3.41
N PHE A 146 2.22 -3.81 -3.42
CA PHE A 146 1.27 -4.91 -3.55
C PHE A 146 0.58 -4.91 -4.92
N LEU A 147 0.18 -6.08 -5.41
CA LEU A 147 -0.63 -6.19 -6.63
C LEU A 147 -1.98 -5.48 -6.44
N GLY A 148 -2.35 -4.61 -7.37
CA GLY A 148 -3.56 -3.81 -7.31
C GLY A 148 -3.46 -2.56 -6.43
N GLN A 149 -2.27 -2.23 -5.90
CA GLN A 149 -2.06 -1.00 -5.15
C GLN A 149 -2.11 0.23 -6.06
N GLU A 150 -2.78 1.28 -5.59
CA GLU A 150 -2.77 2.61 -6.20
C GLU A 150 -1.50 3.37 -5.77
N ILE A 151 -0.76 3.90 -6.74
CA ILE A 151 0.50 4.64 -6.54
C ILE A 151 0.49 5.85 -7.46
N ARG A 152 0.96 6.97 -6.95
CA ARG A 152 1.17 8.17 -7.76
C ARG A 152 2.53 8.09 -8.45
N VAL A 153 2.55 8.25 -9.77
CA VAL A 153 3.73 8.09 -10.62
C VAL A 153 3.88 9.26 -11.59
N CYS A 154 5.13 9.59 -11.90
CA CYS A 154 5.54 10.65 -12.80
C CYS A 154 6.10 10.04 -14.10
N VAL A 155 5.78 10.65 -15.25
CA VAL A 155 6.25 10.21 -16.58
C VAL A 155 7.70 10.65 -16.80
N LYS A 156 8.63 9.71 -16.81
CA LYS A 156 10.07 9.94 -17.04
C LYS A 156 10.43 10.05 -18.53
N GLY A 157 9.74 9.26 -19.35
CA GLY A 157 9.99 9.21 -20.78
C GLY A 157 9.00 8.27 -21.47
N VAL A 158 8.66 8.61 -22.70
CA VAL A 158 7.72 7.87 -23.53
C VAL A 158 8.42 7.53 -24.85
N ASP A 159 8.51 6.24 -25.16
CA ASP A 159 9.02 5.75 -26.45
C ASP A 159 7.84 5.19 -27.26
N PRO A 160 7.23 5.97 -28.18
CA PRO A 160 6.07 5.53 -28.95
C PRO A 160 6.38 4.36 -29.88
N ASP A 161 7.59 4.30 -30.46
CA ASP A 161 7.99 3.26 -31.40
C ASP A 161 8.07 1.88 -30.74
N THR A 162 8.66 1.81 -29.55
CA THR A 162 8.84 0.55 -28.81
C THR A 162 7.69 0.24 -27.87
N LYS A 163 6.68 1.12 -27.82
CA LYS A 163 5.56 1.02 -26.88
C LYS A 163 6.05 0.86 -25.44
N ARG A 164 7.01 1.68 -25.02
CA ARG A 164 7.56 1.68 -23.65
C ARG A 164 7.27 2.99 -22.96
N LEU A 165 6.78 2.88 -21.73
CA LEU A 165 6.50 4.02 -20.86
C LEU A 165 7.35 3.86 -19.60
N SER A 166 8.30 4.78 -19.39
CA SER A 166 9.15 4.80 -18.20
C SER A 166 8.52 5.70 -17.15
N LEU A 167 8.23 5.14 -15.98
CA LEU A 167 7.57 5.85 -14.87
C LEU A 167 8.48 5.87 -13.64
N SER A 168 8.29 6.88 -12.80
CA SER A 168 8.98 7.03 -11.50
C SER A 168 7.96 7.35 -10.42
N ALA A 169 8.04 6.74 -9.24
CA ALA A 169 7.22 7.15 -8.10
C ALA A 169 7.81 8.36 -7.36
N VAL A 170 9.11 8.63 -7.57
CA VAL A 170 9.79 9.82 -7.09
C VAL A 170 9.71 10.92 -8.15
N ALA A 171 9.64 12.18 -7.72
CA ALA A 171 9.72 13.32 -8.63
C ALA A 171 10.96 13.19 -9.51
N LEU A 172 10.87 13.63 -10.78
CA LEU A 172 12.00 13.71 -11.71
C LEU A 172 13.01 14.79 -11.36
N ASP A 173 12.99 15.21 -10.10
CA ASP A 173 13.97 16.04 -9.45
C ASP A 173 15.32 15.33 -9.54
N HIS A 174 16.06 15.73 -10.57
CA HIS A 174 17.49 15.57 -10.79
C HIS A 174 18.32 16.21 -9.65
N THR A 175 17.65 16.70 -8.60
CA THR A 175 18.19 17.43 -7.46
C THR A 175 19.13 16.60 -6.57
N LEU A 176 19.23 15.28 -6.77
CA LEU A 176 20.20 14.43 -6.08
C LEU A 176 21.45 14.08 -6.91
N THR A 177 21.60 14.68 -8.08
CA THR A 177 22.73 14.43 -8.98
C THR A 177 23.02 15.72 -9.74
N GLY A 178 23.78 16.62 -9.12
CA GLY A 178 23.99 17.96 -9.66
C GLY A 178 24.69 17.97 -11.02
N ASP A 179 24.62 19.09 -11.73
CA ASP A 179 25.04 19.22 -13.13
C ASP A 179 26.57 19.21 -13.34
N LYS A 180 27.34 19.17 -12.25
CA LYS A 180 28.79 19.33 -12.30
C LYS A 180 29.47 18.03 -12.71
N ALA A 181 30.24 18.09 -13.80
CA ALA A 181 31.15 17.01 -14.19
C ALA A 181 32.26 16.82 -13.15
N ILE A 182 32.80 15.60 -13.05
CA ILE A 182 33.90 15.26 -12.14
C ILE A 182 35.12 16.17 -12.37
N SER A 183 35.38 16.55 -13.63
CA SER A 183 36.48 17.45 -14.01
C SER A 183 36.39 18.87 -13.44
N SER A 184 35.22 19.30 -12.98
CA SER A 184 35.04 20.63 -12.38
C SER A 184 35.55 20.72 -10.93
N PHE A 185 35.82 19.58 -10.31
CA PHE A 185 36.30 19.51 -8.94
C PHE A 185 37.82 19.47 -8.88
N THR A 186 38.39 20.02 -7.81
CA THR A 186 39.84 19.98 -7.57
C THR A 186 40.15 19.07 -6.38
N LEU A 187 41.29 18.37 -6.42
CA LEU A 187 41.79 17.62 -5.27
C LEU A 187 41.92 18.55 -4.05
N ASN A 188 41.59 18.05 -2.86
CA ASN A 188 41.60 18.77 -1.58
C ASN A 188 40.66 19.98 -1.51
N GLN A 189 39.75 20.16 -2.48
CA GLN A 189 38.71 21.17 -2.39
C GLN A 189 37.81 20.90 -1.18
N ARG A 190 37.53 21.95 -0.40
CA ARG A 190 36.58 21.89 0.71
C ARG A 190 35.14 21.99 0.18
N LEU A 191 34.31 21.05 0.59
CA LEU A 191 32.88 20.97 0.34
C LEU A 191 32.13 21.15 1.66
N THR A 192 31.08 21.95 1.63
CA THR A 192 30.25 22.25 2.80
C THR A 192 28.83 21.74 2.60
N ASN A 193 28.17 21.33 3.70
CA ASN A 193 26.77 20.90 3.70
C ASN A 193 26.47 19.76 2.71
N VAL A 194 27.26 18.70 2.77
CA VAL A 194 27.14 17.58 1.83
C VAL A 194 26.19 16.53 2.39
N ARG A 195 25.16 16.15 1.63
CA ARG A 195 24.08 15.28 2.13
C ARG A 195 24.37 13.81 1.86
N ILE A 196 24.28 12.98 2.89
CA ILE A 196 24.41 11.53 2.75
C ILE A 196 23.14 10.99 2.07
N MET A 197 23.30 10.38 0.90
CA MET A 197 22.20 9.73 0.18
C MET A 197 21.92 8.34 0.75
N ARG A 198 22.96 7.50 0.82
CA ARG A 198 22.83 6.13 1.29
C ARG A 198 24.10 5.67 1.98
N VAL A 199 23.94 4.76 2.94
CA VAL A 199 25.03 4.21 3.71
C VAL A 199 25.09 2.70 3.46
N THR A 200 26.29 2.21 3.19
CA THR A 200 26.61 0.79 3.07
C THR A 200 27.60 0.40 4.18
N PRO A 201 27.79 -0.89 4.48
CA PRO A 201 28.70 -1.33 5.55
C PRO A 201 30.15 -0.84 5.40
N TYR A 202 30.59 -0.55 4.17
CA TYR A 202 31.96 -0.16 3.85
C TYR A 202 32.12 1.34 3.54
N ALA A 203 31.02 2.02 3.17
CA ALA A 203 31.07 3.42 2.74
C ALA A 203 29.70 4.10 2.70
N ALA A 204 29.69 5.42 2.75
CA ALA A 204 28.53 6.25 2.45
C ALA A 204 28.65 6.87 1.05
N PHE A 205 27.52 7.00 0.37
CA PHE A 205 27.37 7.75 -0.87
C PHE A 205 26.77 9.09 -0.53
N VAL A 206 27.41 10.15 -1.00
CA VAL A 206 27.14 11.50 -0.54
C VAL A 206 26.95 12.39 -1.76
N ASP A 207 25.93 13.23 -1.72
CA ASP A 207 25.59 14.16 -2.78
C ASP A 207 26.40 15.45 -2.61
N VAL A 208 27.34 15.63 -3.54
CA VAL A 208 28.24 16.79 -3.63
C VAL A 208 27.82 17.75 -4.76
N GLY A 209 26.65 17.53 -5.38
CA GLY A 209 26.19 18.28 -6.55
C GLY A 209 26.93 17.93 -7.84
N ALA A 210 27.45 16.71 -7.93
CA ALA A 210 28.08 16.15 -9.13
C ALA A 210 27.15 15.17 -9.85
N ILE A 211 27.42 14.92 -11.13
CA ILE A 211 26.66 13.95 -11.95
C ILE A 211 26.80 12.52 -11.40
N ILE A 212 27.86 12.25 -10.66
CA ILE A 212 28.10 10.96 -10.01
C ILE A 212 28.23 11.21 -8.51
N PRO A 213 27.52 10.44 -7.66
CA PRO A 213 27.60 10.62 -6.21
C PRO A 213 29.01 10.31 -5.70
N ALA A 214 29.47 11.11 -4.74
CA ALA A 214 30.78 10.93 -4.14
C ALA A 214 30.79 9.76 -3.16
N TYR A 215 31.95 9.11 -3.06
CA TYR A 215 32.18 7.97 -2.20
C TYR A 215 32.94 8.37 -0.93
N LEU A 216 32.37 8.09 0.24
CA LEU A 216 33.00 8.28 1.55
C LEU A 216 33.30 6.92 2.17
N HIS A 217 34.56 6.50 2.16
CA HIS A 217 34.97 5.21 2.76
C HIS A 217 34.90 5.27 4.29
N VAL A 218 34.58 4.17 4.96
CA VAL A 218 34.46 4.11 6.43
C VAL A 218 35.70 4.61 7.19
N THR A 219 36.89 4.48 6.60
CA THR A 219 38.15 5.00 7.17
C THR A 219 38.21 6.53 7.16
N ASP A 220 37.56 7.18 6.19
CA ASP A 220 37.62 8.62 5.97
C ASP A 220 36.50 9.38 6.71
N VAL A 221 35.63 8.67 7.44
CA VAL A 221 34.49 9.25 8.20
C VAL A 221 34.96 10.00 9.46
N GLY A 222 36.24 9.93 9.81
CA GLY A 222 36.75 10.60 11.01
C GLY A 222 36.31 9.90 12.28
N LEU A 223 36.54 8.59 12.37
CA LEU A 223 36.59 7.94 13.67
C LEU A 223 37.82 8.43 14.42
N LEU A 224 37.57 8.96 15.62
CA LEU A 224 38.52 9.35 16.67
C LEU A 224 39.91 8.66 16.60
N PRO A 225 40.97 9.37 17.05
CA PRO A 225 42.35 8.90 16.92
C PRO A 225 42.51 7.46 17.41
N ARG A 226 43.31 6.66 16.69
CA ARG A 226 43.79 5.33 17.12
C ARG A 226 44.57 5.46 18.44
N LYS A 227 43.88 5.67 19.56
CA LYS A 227 44.51 5.80 20.88
C LYS A 227 44.08 4.62 21.74
N ARG A 228 45.02 3.67 21.81
CA ARG A 228 45.09 2.51 22.71
C ARG A 228 44.18 1.32 22.38
N ILE A 229 44.83 0.17 22.36
CA ILE A 229 44.27 -1.19 22.42
C ILE A 229 43.22 -1.21 23.54
N GLY A 230 41.93 -1.31 23.20
CA GLY A 230 40.88 -1.60 24.20
C GLY A 230 39.53 -0.85 24.10
N ALA A 231 39.36 0.18 23.27
CA ALA A 231 38.05 0.82 23.10
C ALA A 231 37.18 0.06 22.07
N PRO A 232 35.85 -0.09 22.28
CA PRO A 232 34.98 -0.81 21.37
C PRO A 232 34.98 -0.15 19.97
N ARG A 233 35.10 -0.98 18.93
CA ARG A 233 35.01 -0.56 17.52
C ARG A 233 33.59 -0.10 17.21
N VAL A 234 33.29 1.20 17.27
CA VAL A 234 31.98 1.68 16.81
C VAL A 234 32.05 3.06 16.15
N PRO A 235 31.75 3.12 14.84
CA PRO A 235 31.12 4.26 14.17
C PRO A 235 29.74 3.90 13.59
N ARG A 236 29.09 2.79 13.99
CA ARG A 236 27.83 2.40 13.33
C ARG A 236 26.70 3.44 13.47
N VAL A 237 26.86 4.42 14.36
CA VAL A 237 25.78 5.28 14.86
C VAL A 237 25.64 6.62 14.13
N GLN A 238 26.63 7.11 13.37
CA GLN A 238 26.62 8.51 12.91
C GLN A 238 26.26 8.75 11.44
N LEU A 239 26.31 7.74 10.59
CA LEU A 239 25.95 7.89 9.17
C LEU A 239 24.56 7.30 8.96
N GLN A 240 23.55 8.15 8.94
CA GLN A 240 22.20 7.82 8.48
C GLN A 240 21.94 8.52 7.14
N PRO A 241 21.18 7.89 6.22
CA PRO A 241 20.65 8.57 5.05
C PRO A 241 19.93 9.87 5.45
N GLY A 242 20.19 10.96 4.71
CA GLY A 242 19.61 12.27 4.96
C GLY A 242 20.41 13.20 5.89
N ILE A 243 21.42 12.69 6.61
CA ILE A 243 22.30 13.55 7.43
C ILE A 243 23.17 14.44 6.53
N ILE A 244 23.34 15.69 6.94
CA ILE A 244 24.20 16.67 6.29
C ILE A 244 25.55 16.68 7.00
N ILE A 245 26.63 16.45 6.23
CA ILE A 245 28.01 16.58 6.68
C ILE A 245 28.41 18.06 6.54
N PRO A 246 28.84 18.73 7.63
CA PRO A 246 29.12 20.16 7.61
C PRO A 246 30.32 20.49 6.73
N GLU A 247 31.39 19.71 6.82
CA GLU A 247 32.64 19.92 6.07
C GLU A 247 33.25 18.60 5.61
N CYS A 248 33.69 18.54 4.36
CA CYS A 248 34.44 17.42 3.83
C CYS A 248 35.37 17.88 2.69
N TRP A 249 36.39 17.08 2.38
CA TRP A 249 37.41 17.37 1.39
C TRP A 249 37.48 16.28 0.32
N ILE A 250 37.75 16.69 -0.91
CA ILE A 250 37.96 15.75 -2.03
C ILE A 250 39.33 15.10 -1.86
N SER A 251 39.34 13.78 -1.81
CA SER A 251 40.51 12.96 -1.49
C SER A 251 41.18 12.31 -2.68
N TYR A 252 40.36 11.92 -3.65
CA TYR A 252 40.76 11.24 -4.86
C TYR A 252 39.76 11.66 -5.92
N LEU A 253 40.30 11.95 -7.09
CA LEU A 253 39.56 12.41 -8.24
C LEU A 253 40.07 11.65 -9.47
N ASP A 254 39.18 10.94 -10.13
CA ASP A 254 39.46 10.22 -11.36
C ASP A 254 38.24 10.36 -12.29
N PRO A 255 38.35 11.12 -13.39
CA PRO A 255 37.22 11.39 -14.27
C PRO A 255 36.84 10.18 -15.13
N GLU A 256 37.73 9.20 -15.31
CA GLU A 256 37.47 8.01 -16.12
C GLU A 256 36.71 6.93 -15.34
N SER A 257 36.83 6.95 -14.01
CA SER A 257 36.20 5.96 -13.14
C SER A 257 34.80 6.41 -12.68
N PRO A 258 33.77 5.56 -12.78
CA PRO A 258 32.43 5.85 -12.24
C PRO A 258 32.42 5.91 -10.69
N ARG A 259 33.53 5.58 -10.02
CA ARG A 259 33.73 5.75 -8.57
C ARG A 259 34.92 6.66 -8.28
N GLY A 260 35.33 7.46 -9.26
CA GLY A 260 36.53 8.25 -9.18
C GLY A 260 36.44 9.47 -8.26
N LEU A 261 35.26 9.80 -7.73
CA LEU A 261 35.07 10.90 -6.80
C LEU A 261 34.99 10.38 -5.35
N ARG A 262 36.08 10.47 -4.60
CA ARG A 262 36.14 10.08 -3.18
C ARG A 262 36.29 11.31 -2.30
N ILE A 263 35.50 11.37 -1.23
CA ILE A 263 35.57 12.44 -0.24
C ILE A 263 36.00 11.91 1.13
N SER A 264 36.41 12.85 1.98
CA SER A 264 36.92 12.61 3.33
C SER A 264 36.38 13.64 4.30
N CYS A 265 36.05 13.20 5.51
CA CYS A 265 35.79 14.14 6.61
C CYS A 265 37.08 14.56 7.33
N LEU A 266 38.20 13.87 7.05
CA LEU A 266 39.53 14.25 7.54
C LEU A 266 40.10 15.40 6.73
N THR A 267 40.81 16.30 7.41
CA THR A 267 41.57 17.37 6.77
C THR A 267 42.72 16.80 5.92
N PRO A 268 43.20 17.51 4.89
CA PRO A 268 44.33 17.06 4.08
C PRO A 268 45.60 16.76 4.92
N GLU A 269 45.83 17.55 5.97
CA GLU A 269 46.94 17.38 6.91
C GLU A 269 46.83 16.06 7.69
N GLU A 270 45.68 15.77 8.30
CA GLU A 270 45.44 14.51 9.02
C GLU A 270 45.57 13.27 8.13
N ARG A 271 45.18 13.38 6.85
CA ARG A 271 45.31 12.26 5.90
C ARG A 271 46.77 11.89 5.66
N SER A 272 47.65 12.89 5.47
CA SER A 272 49.08 12.67 5.24
C SER A 272 49.76 11.88 6.36
N VAL A 273 49.30 12.10 7.60
CA VAL A 273 49.80 11.40 8.79
C VAL A 273 49.31 9.95 8.85
N SER A 274 48.12 9.67 8.31
CA SER A 274 47.51 8.33 8.33
C SER A 274 48.11 7.34 7.33
N THR A 275 48.76 7.83 6.27
CA THR A 275 49.36 7.04 5.19
C THR A 275 50.83 6.69 5.41
N ASN A 276 51.48 7.22 6.46
CA ASN A 276 52.80 6.75 6.85
C ASN A 276 52.66 5.42 7.63
N PRO A 277 53.30 4.34 7.16
CA PRO A 277 53.20 3.01 7.76
C PRO A 277 53.75 2.93 9.18
#